data_AF-A0A377HL26-F1
#
_entry.id   AF-A0A377HL26-F1
#
_cell.length_a   1.000
_cell.length_b   1.000
_cell.length_c   1.000
_cell.angle_alpha   90.00
_cell.angle_beta   90.00
_cell.angle_gamma   90.00
#
_symmetry.space_group_name_H-M   'P 1'
#
loop_
_entity.id
_entity.type
_entity.pdbx_description
1 polymer ?
#
loop_
_entity_poly.entity_id
_entity_poly.type
_entity_poly.pdbx_seq_one_letter_code
_entity_poly.pdbx_strand_id
1 'polypeptide(L)'
;MNEWKKGLVLFSAMLSPLAMADWQVDVHFEMDRAGKQHRAQTSVSLVPGEETVLFDNGEETRAIIGKAELLEVTADEVKISLLVQEQCDDGGWRTIMSPVVSAGLNTPASINQSNEQLDEFASLKVEIMSV
;
A
#
# COMPACT_ATOMS: atom_id res chain seq x y z
N MET A 1 21.77 -12.57 -50.31
CA MET A 1 21.37 -13.31 -49.09
C MET A 1 22.55 -13.26 -48.14
N ASN A 2 22.53 -12.36 -47.15
CA ASN A 2 23.52 -12.30 -46.08
C ASN A 2 22.80 -12.39 -44.74
N GLU A 3 23.26 -13.34 -43.93
CA GLU A 3 22.66 -13.77 -42.68
C GLU A 3 22.97 -12.77 -41.56
N TRP A 4 21.99 -11.96 -41.18
CA TRP A 4 22.01 -11.17 -39.93
C TRP A 4 21.08 -11.83 -38.91
N LYS A 5 21.46 -13.03 -38.44
CA LYS A 5 20.88 -13.66 -37.24
C LYS A 5 21.76 -13.36 -36.02
N LYS A 6 21.76 -12.11 -35.57
CA LYS A 6 22.28 -11.69 -34.26
C LYS A 6 21.37 -10.59 -33.71
N GLY A 7 20.18 -11.01 -33.30
CA GLY A 7 19.20 -10.16 -32.61
C GLY A 7 18.65 -10.95 -31.45
N LEU A 8 19.35 -10.85 -30.34
CA LEU A 8 18.93 -11.27 -29.02
C LEU A 8 17.53 -10.70 -28.76
N VAL A 9 16.49 -11.54 -28.76
CA VAL A 9 15.22 -11.19 -28.12
C VAL A 9 15.01 -12.21 -27.01
N LEU A 10 15.88 -12.10 -26.01
CA LEU A 10 15.59 -12.58 -24.66
C LEU A 10 14.52 -11.65 -24.07
N PHE A 11 13.69 -12.20 -23.19
CA PHE A 11 12.62 -11.54 -22.45
C PHE A 11 11.31 -11.32 -23.22
N SER A 12 10.79 -12.39 -23.82
CA SER A 12 9.37 -12.66 -23.58
C SER A 12 9.23 -12.86 -22.07
N ALA A 13 9.02 -11.74 -21.36
CA ALA A 13 8.67 -11.72 -19.98
C ALA A 13 7.59 -12.78 -19.80
N MET A 14 7.93 -13.84 -19.07
CA MET A 14 6.93 -14.58 -18.34
C MET A 14 6.27 -13.51 -17.48
N LEU A 15 5.16 -12.94 -17.96
CA LEU A 15 4.14 -12.41 -17.08
C LEU A 15 3.77 -13.63 -16.25
N SER A 16 4.48 -13.81 -15.14
CA SER A 16 4.24 -14.92 -14.24
C SER A 16 2.74 -14.89 -13.94
N PRO A 17 2.06 -16.04 -13.86
CA PRO A 17 0.64 -16.08 -13.49
C PRO A 17 0.34 -15.23 -12.24
N LEU A 18 1.34 -15.06 -11.36
CA LEU A 18 1.36 -14.17 -10.20
C LEU A 18 1.16 -12.68 -10.51
N ALA A 19 1.64 -12.17 -11.65
CA ALA A 19 1.44 -10.79 -12.09
C ALA A 19 0.03 -10.54 -12.68
N MET A 20 -0.75 -11.60 -12.92
CA MET A 20 -2.14 -11.51 -13.41
C MET A 20 -3.18 -11.87 -12.34
N ALA A 21 -2.75 -12.18 -11.11
CA ALA A 21 -3.67 -12.38 -9.99
C ALA A 21 -4.27 -11.03 -9.57
N ASP A 22 -5.56 -11.02 -9.27
CA ASP A 22 -6.20 -9.87 -8.62
C ASP A 22 -5.78 -9.90 -7.15
N TRP A 23 -4.87 -9.00 -6.76
CA TRP A 23 -4.34 -8.93 -5.41
C TRP A 23 -5.27 -8.08 -4.56
N GLN A 24 -6.07 -8.69 -3.70
CA GLN A 24 -6.92 -7.92 -2.79
C GLN A 24 -6.14 -7.60 -1.51
N VAL A 25 -6.18 -6.34 -1.08
CA VAL A 25 -5.60 -5.90 0.18
C VAL A 25 -6.68 -5.33 1.08
N ASP A 26 -6.80 -5.96 2.24
CA ASP A 26 -7.68 -5.56 3.34
C ASP A 26 -6.87 -4.72 4.33
N VAL A 27 -7.32 -3.49 4.53
CA VAL A 27 -6.66 -2.49 5.37
C VAL A 27 -7.60 -2.06 6.48
N HIS A 28 -7.09 -2.08 7.70
CA HIS A 28 -7.72 -1.46 8.85
C HIS A 28 -6.76 -0.45 9.47
N PHE A 29 -7.12 0.82 9.37
CA PHE A 29 -6.36 1.94 9.91
C PHE A 29 -7.11 2.55 11.08
N GLU A 30 -6.41 2.76 12.19
CA GLU A 30 -6.90 3.48 13.35
C GLU A 30 -5.84 4.51 13.76
N MET A 31 -6.26 5.74 14.03
CA MET A 31 -5.39 6.78 14.57
C MET A 31 -6.09 7.48 15.72
N ASP A 32 -5.38 7.67 16.82
CA ASP A 32 -5.76 8.56 17.92
C ASP A 32 -4.78 9.74 17.95
N ARG A 33 -5.31 10.96 18.03
CA ARG A 33 -4.50 12.16 18.25
C ARG A 33 -5.20 13.10 19.20
N ALA A 34 -4.59 13.36 20.36
CA ALA A 34 -5.13 14.25 21.39
C ALA A 34 -6.62 13.97 21.68
N GLY A 35 -7.02 12.68 21.71
CA GLY A 35 -8.39 12.23 21.96
C GLY A 35 -9.34 12.28 20.76
N LYS A 36 -8.87 12.64 19.55
CA LYS A 36 -9.63 12.49 18.30
C LYS A 36 -9.27 11.17 17.64
N GLN A 37 -10.30 10.38 17.33
CA GLN A 37 -10.13 9.09 16.68
C GLN A 37 -10.53 9.15 15.21
N HIS A 38 -9.66 8.61 14.36
CA HIS A 38 -9.90 8.37 12.94
C HIS A 38 -9.80 6.87 12.69
N ARG A 39 -10.79 6.32 11.98
CA ARG A 39 -10.79 4.90 11.61
C ARG A 39 -11.20 4.76 10.16
N ALA A 40 -10.48 3.90 9.44
CA ALA A 40 -10.81 3.54 8.07
C ALA A 40 -10.65 2.03 7.91
N GLN A 41 -11.62 1.39 7.28
CA GLN A 41 -11.55 -0.01 6.91
C GLN A 41 -11.90 -0.13 5.44
N THR A 42 -10.99 -0.63 4.64
CA THR A 42 -11.18 -0.77 3.20
C THR A 42 -10.58 -2.06 2.69
N SER A 43 -11.11 -2.52 1.55
CA SER A 43 -10.63 -3.67 0.83
C SER A 43 -10.56 -3.29 -0.64
N VAL A 44 -9.36 -3.32 -1.22
CA VAL A 44 -9.12 -2.85 -2.58
C VAL A 44 -8.21 -3.79 -3.35
N SER A 45 -8.44 -3.91 -4.65
CA SER A 45 -7.53 -4.63 -5.55
C SER A 45 -6.30 -3.78 -5.84
N LEU A 46 -5.12 -4.36 -5.72
CA LEU A 46 -3.84 -3.77 -6.08
C LEU A 46 -3.40 -4.26 -7.46
N VAL A 47 -2.98 -3.32 -8.29
CA VAL A 47 -2.40 -3.59 -9.60
C VAL A 47 -0.88 -3.43 -9.51
N PRO A 48 -0.09 -4.43 -9.96
CA PRO A 48 1.37 -4.30 -10.00
C PRO A 48 1.83 -3.07 -10.78
N GLY A 49 2.65 -2.23 -10.15
CA GLY A 49 3.19 -1.01 -10.76
C GLY A 49 2.25 0.20 -10.76
N GLU A 50 1.11 0.13 -10.08
CA GLU A 50 0.20 1.27 -9.89
C GLU A 50 0.04 1.64 -8.41
N GLU A 51 -0.03 2.94 -8.14
CA GLU A 51 -0.43 3.47 -6.84
C GLU A 51 -1.95 3.39 -6.71
N THR A 52 -2.43 2.72 -5.67
CA THR A 52 -3.86 2.54 -5.36
C THR A 52 -4.21 3.34 -4.11
N VAL A 53 -5.29 4.12 -4.18
CA VAL A 53 -5.86 4.78 -3.00
C VAL A 53 -6.63 3.76 -2.19
N LEU A 54 -6.21 3.53 -0.95
CA LEU A 54 -6.84 2.61 -0.01
C LEU A 54 -8.09 3.22 0.60
N PHE A 55 -7.98 4.46 1.08
CA PHE A 55 -9.08 5.19 1.70
C PHE A 55 -8.82 6.70 1.60
N ASP A 56 -9.90 7.45 1.58
CA ASP A 56 -9.94 8.91 1.69
C ASP A 56 -11.15 9.26 2.58
N ASN A 57 -10.92 10.02 3.64
CA ASN A 57 -12.00 10.43 4.53
C ASN A 57 -12.88 11.56 3.95
N GLY A 58 -12.50 12.13 2.80
CA GLY A 58 -13.30 13.10 2.05
C GLY A 58 -13.51 14.44 2.74
N GLU A 59 -12.75 14.72 3.80
CA GLU A 59 -12.82 15.98 4.54
C GLU A 59 -12.17 17.11 3.72
N GLU A 60 -12.82 18.28 3.67
CA GLU A 60 -12.27 19.44 2.93
C GLU A 60 -11.02 20.03 3.61
N THR A 61 -10.84 19.75 4.90
CA THR A 61 -9.68 20.16 5.70
C THR A 61 -9.25 19.00 6.58
N ARG A 62 -7.94 18.74 6.67
CA ARG A 62 -7.40 17.58 7.39
C ARG A 62 -7.88 16.24 6.81
N ALA A 63 -7.96 16.21 5.48
CA ALA A 63 -8.15 14.97 4.75
C ALA A 63 -7.06 13.97 5.14
N ILE A 64 -7.44 12.71 5.37
CA ILE A 64 -6.51 11.61 5.60
C ILE A 64 -6.66 10.65 4.44
N ILE A 65 -5.55 10.43 3.73
CA ILE A 65 -5.50 9.55 2.58
C ILE A 65 -4.51 8.42 2.88
N GLY A 66 -4.97 7.19 2.69
CA GLY A 66 -4.16 5.99 2.67
C GLY A 66 -3.91 5.55 1.23
N LYS A 67 -2.68 5.21 0.91
CA LYS A 67 -2.25 4.72 -0.41
C LYS A 67 -1.42 3.46 -0.26
N ALA A 68 -1.46 2.62 -1.27
CA ALA A 68 -0.63 1.44 -1.38
C ALA A 68 -0.06 1.29 -2.78
N GLU A 69 1.13 0.72 -2.86
CA GLU A 69 1.76 0.31 -4.11
C GLU A 69 2.31 -1.10 -3.94
N LEU A 70 2.01 -1.96 -4.90
CA LEU A 70 2.53 -3.31 -4.96
C LEU A 70 3.97 -3.29 -5.50
N LEU A 71 4.94 -3.58 -4.65
CA LEU A 71 6.36 -3.51 -4.99
C LEU A 71 6.88 -4.81 -5.59
N GLU A 72 6.58 -5.94 -4.95
CA GLU A 72 7.08 -7.25 -5.36
C GLU A 72 6.07 -8.33 -5.00
N VAL A 73 5.96 -9.33 -5.88
CA VAL A 73 5.12 -10.49 -5.69
C VAL A 73 5.96 -11.73 -5.96
N THR A 74 6.05 -12.60 -4.97
CA THR A 74 6.68 -13.91 -5.08
C THR A 74 5.66 -15.02 -4.80
N ALA A 75 6.06 -16.28 -4.94
CA ALA A 75 5.18 -17.41 -4.64
C ALA A 75 4.82 -17.51 -3.14
N ASP A 76 5.68 -16.99 -2.27
CA ASP A 76 5.58 -17.14 -0.81
C ASP A 76 5.21 -15.84 -0.10
N GLU A 77 5.56 -14.69 -0.69
CA GLU A 77 5.45 -13.38 -0.03
C GLU A 77 5.07 -12.28 -1.02
N VAL A 78 4.24 -11.35 -0.55
CA VAL A 78 3.87 -10.12 -1.25
C VAL A 78 4.40 -8.93 -0.48
N LYS A 79 5.03 -8.01 -1.20
CA LYS A 79 5.62 -6.79 -0.66
C LYS A 79 4.86 -5.57 -1.15
N ILE A 80 4.34 -4.80 -0.21
CA ILE A 80 3.57 -3.58 -0.47
C ILE A 80 4.22 -2.39 0.25
N SER A 81 4.28 -1.28 -0.46
CA SER A 81 4.55 0.04 0.09
C SER A 81 3.22 0.63 0.53
N LEU A 82 3.15 1.15 1.75
CA LEU A 82 1.97 1.84 2.27
C LEU A 82 2.38 3.26 2.62
N LEU A 83 1.47 4.20 2.38
CA LEU A 83 1.66 5.61 2.70
C LEU A 83 0.36 6.18 3.23
N VAL A 84 0.37 6.66 4.46
CA VAL A 84 -0.75 7.39 5.06
C VAL A 84 -0.33 8.83 5.28
N GLN A 85 -1.11 9.75 4.73
CA GLN A 85 -0.85 11.18 4.81
C GLN A 85 -2.08 11.92 5.30
N GLU A 86 -1.84 13.05 5.95
CA GLU A 86 -2.86 14.00 6.35
C GLU A 86 -2.58 15.37 5.72
N GLN A 87 -3.63 16.03 5.26
CA GLN A 87 -3.57 17.40 4.80
C GLN A 87 -3.46 18.36 5.99
N CYS A 88 -2.43 19.20 6.00
CA CYS A 88 -2.24 20.24 6.99
C CYS A 88 -3.12 21.46 6.68
N ASP A 89 -3.31 22.33 7.68
CA ASP A 89 -4.13 23.54 7.56
C ASP A 89 -3.56 24.54 6.52
N ASP A 90 -2.29 24.39 6.13
CA ASP A 90 -1.62 25.15 5.06
C ASP A 90 -1.83 24.55 3.65
N GLY A 91 -2.59 23.46 3.55
CA GLY A 91 -2.82 22.70 2.32
C GLY A 91 -1.72 21.72 1.94
N GLY A 92 -0.61 21.66 2.70
CA GLY A 92 0.46 20.69 2.51
C GLY A 92 0.09 19.29 2.99
N TRP A 93 0.81 18.27 2.54
CA TRP A 93 0.62 16.88 3.00
C TRP A 93 1.72 16.48 3.97
N ARG A 94 1.33 16.04 5.17
CA ARG A 94 2.22 15.45 6.17
C ARG A 94 2.08 13.94 6.13
N THR A 95 3.21 13.23 6.07
CA THR A 95 3.23 11.78 6.24
C THR A 95 3.01 11.41 7.71
N ILE A 96 1.98 10.61 7.98
CA ILE A 96 1.73 9.99 9.28
C ILE A 96 2.59 8.74 9.39
N MET A 97 2.49 7.84 8.42
CA MET A 97 3.27 6.61 8.36
C MET A 97 3.54 6.19 6.92
N SER A 98 4.68 5.53 6.69
CA SER A 98 5.04 5.00 5.36
C SER A 98 5.75 3.64 5.44
N PRO A 99 5.11 2.60 6.02
CA PRO A 99 5.77 1.31 6.16
C PRO A 99 5.82 0.56 4.84
N VAL A 100 6.87 -0.26 4.70
CA VAL A 100 6.92 -1.31 3.70
C VAL A 100 6.60 -2.62 4.41
N VAL A 101 5.53 -3.28 3.98
CA VAL A 101 5.07 -4.55 4.55
C VAL A 101 5.43 -5.67 3.61
N SER A 102 6.00 -6.73 4.15
CA SER A 102 6.24 -7.98 3.46
C SER A 102 5.48 -9.04 4.23
N ALA A 103 4.45 -9.60 3.60
CA ALA A 103 3.49 -10.49 4.25
C ALA A 103 3.15 -11.65 3.31
N GLY A 104 3.00 -12.84 3.90
CA GLY A 104 2.47 -14.00 3.22
C GLY A 104 0.96 -13.84 2.96
N LEU A 105 0.45 -14.64 2.02
CA LEU A 105 -0.99 -14.66 1.71
C LEU A 105 -1.80 -15.08 2.94
N ASN A 106 -2.92 -14.39 3.18
CA ASN A 106 -3.80 -14.60 4.33
C ASN A 106 -3.07 -14.51 5.68
N THR A 107 -1.96 -13.77 5.73
CA THR A 107 -1.20 -13.53 6.96
C THR A 107 -1.28 -12.04 7.30
N PRO A 108 -2.11 -11.65 8.27
CA PRO A 108 -2.25 -10.24 8.63
C PRO A 108 -0.96 -9.72 9.28
N ALA A 109 -0.49 -8.57 8.80
CA ALA A 109 0.57 -7.78 9.38
C ALA A 109 -0.02 -6.60 10.17
N SER A 110 0.64 -6.19 11.26
CA SER A 110 0.23 -5.03 12.05
C SER A 110 1.42 -4.13 12.32
N ILE A 111 1.23 -2.83 12.06
CA ILE A 111 2.24 -1.80 12.16
C ILE A 111 1.68 -0.70 13.04
N ASN A 112 2.40 -0.38 14.10
CA ASN A 112 2.05 0.69 15.02
C ASN A 112 3.11 1.77 14.95
N GLN A 113 2.69 3.03 14.97
CA GLN A 113 3.56 4.19 14.99
C GLN A 113 3.04 5.19 16.01
N SER A 114 3.92 5.63 16.91
CA SER A 114 3.64 6.66 17.91
C SER A 114 4.48 7.89 17.65
N ASN A 115 3.88 9.07 17.80
CA ASN A 115 4.55 10.36 17.79
C ASN A 115 4.23 11.13 19.08
N GLU A 116 5.16 11.08 20.02
CA GLU A 116 5.01 11.70 21.35
C GLU A 116 4.90 13.23 21.30
N GLN A 117 5.46 13.88 20.29
CA GLN A 117 5.41 15.34 20.17
C GLN A 117 4.00 15.86 19.87
N LEU A 118 3.18 15.03 19.23
CA LEU A 118 1.82 15.36 18.80
C LEU A 118 0.75 14.58 19.55
N ASP A 119 1.13 13.79 20.56
CA ASP A 119 0.24 12.87 21.28
C ASP A 119 -0.58 12.02 20.29
N GLU A 120 0.13 11.41 19.34
CA GLU A 120 -0.44 10.70 18.19
C GLU A 120 -0.03 9.23 18.21
N PHE A 121 -1.01 8.34 18.04
CA PHE A 121 -0.81 6.90 17.86
C PHE A 121 -1.59 6.43 16.64
N ALA A 122 -0.89 5.80 15.69
CA ALA A 122 -1.47 5.21 14.50
C ALA A 122 -1.21 3.70 14.48
N SER A 123 -2.23 2.93 14.14
CA SER A 123 -2.22 1.49 13.97
C SER A 123 -2.74 1.15 12.59
N LEU A 124 -1.97 0.36 11.84
CA LEU A 124 -2.32 -0.11 10.51
C LEU A 124 -2.22 -1.64 10.52
N LYS A 125 -3.34 -2.30 10.27
CA LYS A 125 -3.40 -3.73 10.03
C LYS A 125 -3.66 -3.97 8.56
N VAL A 126 -2.88 -4.85 7.96
CA VAL A 126 -2.95 -5.15 6.53
C VAL A 126 -2.96 -6.65 6.31
N GLU A 127 -3.85 -7.13 5.47
CA GLU A 127 -3.95 -8.52 5.07
C GLU A 127 -4.02 -8.59 3.55
N ILE A 128 -3.24 -9.50 2.96
CA ILE A 128 -3.12 -9.66 1.52
C ILE A 128 -3.76 -10.99 1.13
N MET A 129 -4.67 -10.92 0.16
CA MET A 129 -5.42 -12.05 -0.37
C MET A 129 -5.20 -12.13 -1.89
N SER A 130 -5.20 -13.35 -2.43
CA SER A 130 -5.26 -13.60 -3.87
C SER A 130 -6.68 -14.07 -4.19
N VAL A 131 -7.32 -13.44 -5.17
CA VAL A 131 -8.67 -13.81 -5.63
C VAL A 131 -8.63 -14.63 -6.92
#